data_AF-A0A533VV87-F1
#
_entry.id   AF-A0A533VV87-F1
#
_cell.length_a   1.000
_cell.length_b   1.000
_cell.length_c   1.000
_cell.angle_alpha   90.00
_cell.angle_beta   90.00
_cell.angle_gamma   90.00
#
_symmetry.space_group_name_H-M   'P 1'
#
loop_
_entity.id
_entity.type
_entity.pdbx_description
1 polymer ?
#
loop_
_entity_poly.entity_id
_entity_poly.type
_entity_poly.pdbx_seq_one_letter_code
_entity_poly.pdbx_strand_id
1 'polypeptide(L)'
;MLSAFKYRLYPKPEQEKRLDRSLFLLCNLYNNLKAEEIRRYREEHKSTSKTRFRRLALEARKQDGELQTAHSQVVQNVGDRIHWSFRNFFERRARFPKWKKPHRYNSLTYPQSGFKLSPEKGLYLSGIGDVRIFVHRPLLGKVKRLTIKREADGWYATFITEREAPQRKPFLRYPQPGSGAQTWV
;
A
#
# COMPACT_ATOMS: atom_id res chain seq x y z
N MET A 1 -10.96 -10.82 -8.54
CA MET A 1 -11.53 -9.92 -7.51
C MET A 1 -10.43 -9.51 -6.53
N LEU A 2 -10.25 -8.20 -6.31
CA LEU A 2 -9.36 -7.69 -5.25
C LEU A 2 -10.14 -7.47 -3.95
N SER A 3 -9.52 -7.74 -2.81
CA SER A 3 -10.13 -7.57 -1.49
C SER A 3 -9.15 -6.95 -0.51
N ALA A 4 -9.65 -6.13 0.41
CA ALA A 4 -8.85 -5.46 1.43
C ALA A 4 -9.16 -6.03 2.82
N PHE A 5 -8.12 -6.43 3.55
CA PHE A 5 -8.20 -6.98 4.89
C PHE A 5 -7.40 -6.10 5.85
N LYS A 6 -8.09 -5.45 6.79
CA LYS A 6 -7.49 -4.56 7.80
C LYS A 6 -7.45 -5.26 9.15
N TYR A 7 -6.28 -5.26 9.80
CA TYR A 7 -6.05 -5.84 11.11
C TYR A 7 -5.27 -4.89 12.00
N ARG A 8 -5.54 -4.93 13.31
CA ARG A 8 -4.81 -4.14 14.30
C ARG A 8 -3.47 -4.79 14.61
N LEU A 9 -2.44 -3.96 14.71
CA LEU A 9 -1.09 -4.31 15.13
C LEU A 9 -0.87 -3.86 16.57
N TYR A 10 -0.03 -4.61 17.27
CA TYR A 10 0.40 -4.32 18.64
C TYR A 10 1.93 -4.34 18.69
N PRO A 11 2.58 -3.31 18.12
CA PRO A 11 4.04 -3.21 18.18
C PRO A 11 4.51 -3.02 19.62
N LYS A 12 5.67 -3.60 19.95
CA LYS A 12 6.41 -3.28 21.17
C LYS A 12 6.96 -1.83 21.07
N PRO A 13 7.27 -1.16 22.20
CA PRO A 13 7.77 0.22 22.17
C PRO A 13 8.98 0.44 21.24
N GLU A 14 9.91 -0.52 21.17
CA GLU A 14 11.05 -0.44 20.25
C GLU A 14 10.66 -0.54 18.78
N GLN A 15 9.65 -1.35 18.46
CA GLN A 15 9.12 -1.52 17.10
C GLN A 15 8.35 -0.28 16.66
N GLU A 16 7.62 0.35 17.58
CA GLU A 16 6.94 1.63 17.32
C GLU A 16 7.95 2.74 17.02
N LYS A 17 9.03 2.86 17.81
CA LYS A 17 10.13 3.78 17.51
C LYS A 17 10.72 3.55 16.11
N ARG A 18 10.93 2.30 15.70
CA ARG A 18 11.42 1.95 14.35
C ARG A 18 10.42 2.31 13.26
N LEU A 19 9.13 2.07 13.50
CA LEU A 19 8.05 2.43 12.57
C LEU A 19 7.95 3.94 12.38
N ASP A 20 7.97 4.70 13.47
CA ASP A 20 7.95 6.17 13.44
C ASP A 20 9.19 6.74 12.75
N ARG A 21 10.38 6.20 13.07
CA ARG A 21 11.62 6.58 12.39
C ARG A 21 11.54 6.30 10.90
N SER A 22 11.01 5.13 10.51
CA SER A 22 10.79 4.79 9.10
C SER A 22 9.84 5.79 8.42
N LEU A 23 8.71 6.13 9.05
CA LEU A 23 7.78 7.12 8.49
C LEU A 23 8.43 8.50 8.30
N PHE A 24 9.25 8.94 9.25
CA PHE A 24 10.01 10.18 9.16
C PHE A 24 10.99 10.17 7.97
N LEU A 25 11.82 9.12 7.85
CA LEU A 25 12.79 8.98 6.77
C LEU A 25 12.10 8.93 5.40
N LEU A 26 11.00 8.18 5.28
CA LEU A 26 10.21 8.10 4.05
C LEU A 26 9.52 9.43 3.70
N CYS A 27 9.13 10.23 4.69
CA CYS A 27 8.60 11.58 4.50
C CYS A 27 9.67 12.53 3.92
N ASN A 28 10.89 12.48 4.46
CA ASN A 28 12.00 13.27 3.94
C ASN A 28 12.36 12.86 2.52
N LEU A 29 12.44 11.55 2.26
CA LEU A 29 12.65 11.02 0.91
C LEU A 29 11.58 11.52 -0.07
N TYR A 30 10.29 11.48 0.31
CA TYR A 30 9.20 12.01 -0.51
C TYR A 30 9.44 13.48 -0.89
N ASN A 31 9.79 14.31 0.10
CA ASN A 31 10.04 15.73 -0.12
C ASN A 31 11.27 15.96 -1.00
N ASN A 32 12.36 15.20 -0.81
CA ASN A 32 13.56 15.31 -1.64
C ASN A 32 13.27 14.95 -3.11
N LEU A 33 12.55 13.85 -3.36
CA LEU A 33 12.13 13.47 -4.71
C LEU A 33 11.19 14.50 -5.34
N LYS A 34 10.33 15.13 -4.53
CA LYS A 34 9.48 16.24 -4.99
C LYS A 34 10.32 17.46 -5.40
N ALA A 35 11.33 17.82 -4.61
CA ALA A 35 12.22 18.93 -4.91
C ALA A 35 12.94 18.71 -6.25
N GLU A 36 13.43 17.50 -6.47
CA GLU A 36 14.09 17.11 -7.71
C GLU A 36 13.14 17.20 -8.92
N GLU A 37 11.89 16.75 -8.80
CA GLU A 37 10.91 16.88 -9.88
C GLU A 37 10.60 18.36 -10.21
N ILE A 38 10.47 19.21 -9.19
CA ILE A 38 10.25 20.65 -9.40
C ILE A 38 11.43 21.29 -10.12
N ARG A 39 12.65 20.99 -9.64
CA ARG A 39 13.90 21.50 -10.23
C ARG A 39 14.00 21.09 -11.69
N ARG A 40 13.83 19.80 -11.97
CA ARG A 40 13.92 19.25 -13.31
C ARG A 40 12.85 19.81 -14.25
N TYR A 41 11.61 19.92 -13.79
CA TYR A 41 10.55 20.48 -14.61
C TYR A 41 10.79 21.96 -14.93
N ARG A 42 11.42 22.72 -14.03
CA ARG A 42 11.82 24.11 -14.26
C ARG A 42 12.93 24.22 -15.32
N GLU A 43 13.91 23.32 -15.30
CA GLU A 43 15.07 23.36 -16.19
C GLU A 43 14.80 22.74 -17.57
N GLU A 44 14.12 21.58 -17.59
CA GLU A 44 13.97 20.75 -18.80
C GLU A 44 12.54 20.76 -19.35
N HIS A 45 11.55 21.30 -18.63
CA HIS A 45 10.11 21.18 -18.93
C HIS A 45 9.62 19.73 -19.13
N LYS A 46 10.30 18.77 -18.47
CA LYS A 46 10.01 17.34 -18.57
C LYS A 46 9.64 16.75 -17.21
N SER A 47 8.54 15.98 -17.16
CA SER A 47 8.17 15.19 -15.99
C SER A 47 9.06 13.96 -15.85
N THR A 48 9.40 13.52 -14.63
CA THR A 48 10.18 12.28 -14.48
C THR A 48 9.34 11.00 -14.46
N SER A 49 9.88 9.98 -15.13
CA SER A 49 9.25 8.68 -15.24
C SER A 49 9.22 7.95 -13.89
N LYS A 50 8.26 7.04 -13.75
CA LYS A 50 8.16 6.15 -12.58
C LYS A 50 9.47 5.40 -12.31
N THR A 51 10.11 4.89 -13.36
CA THR A 51 11.39 4.17 -13.26
C THR A 51 12.50 5.06 -12.73
N ARG A 52 12.59 6.32 -13.19
CA ARG A 52 13.58 7.28 -12.69
C ARG A 52 13.34 7.60 -11.21
N PHE A 53 12.10 7.83 -10.78
CA PHE A 53 11.80 8.03 -9.35
C PHE A 53 12.21 6.83 -8.48
N ARG A 54 11.95 5.60 -8.93
CA ARG A 54 12.38 4.39 -8.21
C ARG A 54 13.91 4.31 -8.10
N ARG A 55 14.62 4.64 -9.19
CA ARG A 55 16.09 4.68 -9.21
C ARG A 55 16.63 5.72 -8.23
N LEU A 56 16.15 6.96 -8.28
CA LEU A 56 16.55 8.03 -7.35
C LEU A 56 16.29 7.64 -5.89
N ALA A 57 15.15 6.99 -5.61
CA ALA A 57 14.83 6.51 -4.27
C ALA A 57 15.84 5.44 -3.78
N LEU A 58 16.23 4.52 -4.66
CA LEU A 58 17.24 3.51 -4.36
C LEU A 58 18.64 4.11 -4.19
N GLU A 59 19.01 5.11 -4.99
CA GLU A 59 20.28 5.85 -4.87
C GLU A 59 20.34 6.60 -3.53
N ALA A 60 19.28 7.30 -3.14
CA ALA A 60 19.18 7.93 -1.83
C ALA A 60 19.35 6.92 -0.69
N ARG A 61 18.72 5.74 -0.80
CA ARG A 61 18.90 4.66 0.18
C ARG A 61 20.34 4.14 0.23
N LYS A 62 21.06 4.09 -0.90
CA LYS A 62 22.47 3.66 -0.88
C LYS A 62 23.36 4.64 -0.13
N GLN A 63 23.07 5.94 -0.24
CA GLN A 63 23.86 7.02 0.36
C GLN A 63 23.52 7.30 1.83
N ASP A 64 22.30 7.01 2.26
CA ASP A 64 21.82 7.26 3.62
C ASP A 64 21.70 5.94 4.41
N GLY A 65 22.63 5.73 5.35
CA GLY A 65 22.68 4.55 6.21
C GLY A 65 21.43 4.36 7.08
N GLU A 66 20.75 5.43 7.47
CA GLU A 66 19.49 5.32 8.22
C GLU A 66 18.35 4.85 7.30
N LEU A 67 18.29 5.38 6.08
CA LEU A 67 17.29 4.97 5.09
C LEU A 67 17.48 3.50 4.65
N GLN A 68 18.69 2.94 4.79
CA GLN A 68 18.93 1.51 4.54
C GLN A 68 18.12 0.59 5.46
N THR A 69 17.74 1.06 6.65
CA THR A 69 16.87 0.31 7.57
C THR A 69 15.49 0.04 6.95
N ALA A 70 15.03 0.90 6.04
CA ALA A 70 13.81 0.67 5.28
C ALA A 70 14.06 -0.32 4.13
N HIS A 71 13.13 -1.26 3.97
CA HIS A 71 13.17 -2.24 2.88
C HIS A 71 13.16 -1.55 1.50
N SER A 72 13.94 -2.09 0.56
CA SER A 72 14.17 -1.48 -0.77
C SER A 72 12.87 -1.21 -1.54
N GLN A 73 11.86 -2.07 -1.40
CA GLN A 73 10.57 -1.88 -2.08
C GLN A 73 9.68 -0.83 -1.41
N VAL A 74 9.84 -0.61 -0.11
CA VAL A 74 9.13 0.46 0.60
C VAL A 74 9.64 1.81 0.13
N VAL A 75 10.97 1.93 -0.02
CA VAL A 75 11.64 3.10 -0.58
C VAL A 75 11.20 3.35 -2.02
N GLN A 76 11.19 2.32 -2.88
CA GLN A 76 10.69 2.45 -4.25
C GLN A 76 9.20 2.86 -4.31
N ASN A 77 8.39 2.41 -3.34
CA ASN A 77 6.98 2.83 -3.26
C ASN A 77 6.85 4.35 -3.00
N VAL A 78 7.80 4.99 -2.31
CA VAL A 78 7.81 6.45 -2.17
C VAL A 78 7.97 7.12 -3.54
N GLY A 79 8.85 6.59 -4.39
CA GLY A 79 8.99 7.02 -5.78
C GLY A 79 7.69 6.86 -6.57
N ASP A 80 7.00 5.73 -6.41
CA ASP A 80 5.68 5.52 -7.04
C ASP A 80 4.65 6.55 -6.56
N ARG A 81 4.61 6.87 -5.25
CA ARG A 81 3.68 7.86 -4.68
C ARG A 81 3.89 9.24 -5.29
N ILE A 82 5.14 9.67 -5.47
CA ILE A 82 5.47 10.94 -6.11
C ILE A 82 5.07 10.92 -7.58
N HIS A 83 5.46 9.88 -8.32
CA HIS A 83 5.13 9.73 -9.73
C HIS A 83 3.63 9.89 -9.98
N TRP A 84 2.80 9.15 -9.23
CA TRP A 84 1.35 9.24 -9.38
C TRP A 84 0.78 10.60 -8.96
N SER A 85 1.38 11.26 -7.96
CA SER A 85 0.94 12.60 -7.53
C SER A 85 1.15 13.63 -8.65
N PHE A 86 2.33 13.64 -9.28
CA PHE A 86 2.63 14.55 -10.38
C PHE A 86 1.91 14.16 -11.67
N ARG A 87 1.84 12.87 -12.00
CA ARG A 87 1.08 12.40 -13.17
C ARG A 87 -0.38 12.84 -13.11
N ASN A 88 -1.04 12.66 -11.96
CA ASN A 88 -2.42 13.12 -11.78
C ASN A 88 -2.55 14.65 -11.87
N PHE A 89 -1.55 15.40 -11.41
CA PHE A 89 -1.51 16.86 -11.55
C PHE A 89 -1.39 17.29 -13.01
N PHE A 90 -0.44 16.73 -13.77
CA PHE A 90 -0.24 17.05 -15.19
C PHE A 90 -1.45 16.65 -16.04
N GLU A 91 -2.11 15.54 -15.70
CA GLU A 91 -3.37 15.12 -16.33
C GLU A 91 -4.60 15.91 -15.85
N ARG A 92 -4.42 16.97 -15.04
CA ARG A 92 -5.48 17.83 -14.49
C ARG A 92 -6.53 17.09 -13.64
N ARG A 93 -6.18 15.91 -13.12
CA ARG A 93 -7.03 15.09 -12.22
C ARG A 93 -6.79 15.38 -10.74
N ALA A 94 -5.75 16.15 -10.40
CA ALA A 94 -5.43 16.53 -9.03
C ALA A 94 -4.76 17.92 -8.97
N ARG A 95 -4.78 18.54 -7.79
CA ARG A 95 -4.00 19.76 -7.51
C ARG A 95 -2.51 19.42 -7.37
N PHE A 96 -1.67 20.46 -7.44
CA PHE A 96 -0.24 20.33 -7.27
C PHE A 96 0.15 19.57 -5.98
N PRO A 97 1.09 18.62 -6.02
CA PRO A 97 1.49 17.85 -4.84
C PRO A 97 2.00 18.72 -3.69
N LYS A 98 1.38 18.61 -2.51
CA LYS A 98 1.80 19.35 -1.30
C LYS A 98 3.06 18.75 -0.68
N TRP A 99 3.90 19.59 -0.08
CA TRP A 99 4.99 19.15 0.79
C TRP A 99 4.43 18.36 1.97
N LYS A 100 5.11 17.29 2.39
CA LYS A 100 4.65 16.44 3.48
C LYS A 100 5.31 16.86 4.78
N LYS A 101 4.49 17.12 5.79
CA LYS A 101 4.94 17.24 7.18
C LYS A 101 5.00 15.83 7.80
N PRO A 102 5.93 15.54 8.73
CA PRO A 102 6.08 14.21 9.32
C PRO A 102 4.77 13.60 9.86
N HIS A 103 3.95 14.38 10.58
CA HIS A 103 2.66 13.93 11.12
C HIS A 103 1.57 13.65 10.06
N ARG A 104 1.80 14.01 8.78
CA ARG A 104 0.90 13.73 7.65
C ARG A 104 1.35 12.54 6.82
N TYR A 105 2.52 11.96 7.09
CA TYR A 105 3.05 10.80 6.40
C TYR A 105 2.87 9.55 7.27
N ASN A 106 1.66 9.00 7.26
CA ASN A 106 1.23 8.00 8.26
C ASN A 106 1.22 6.56 7.73
N SER A 107 1.87 6.28 6.59
CA SER A 107 1.88 4.91 6.08
C SER A 107 3.13 4.56 5.28
N LEU A 108 3.50 3.29 5.36
CA LEU A 108 4.50 2.64 4.53
C LEU A 108 3.89 1.39 3.88
N THR A 109 4.34 1.06 2.68
CA THR A 109 3.71 0.03 1.85
C THR A 109 4.78 -0.92 1.33
N TYR A 110 4.56 -2.21 1.52
CA TYR A 110 5.31 -3.31 0.94
C TYR A 110 4.54 -3.83 -0.29
N PRO A 111 4.98 -3.50 -1.53
CA PRO A 111 4.23 -3.79 -2.74
C PRO A 111 4.22 -5.26 -3.16
N GLN A 112 5.24 -6.05 -2.81
CA GLN A 112 5.31 -7.48 -3.17
C GLN A 112 6.07 -8.34 -2.15
N SER A 113 7.12 -7.82 -1.51
CA SER A 113 7.93 -8.57 -0.55
C SER A 113 8.39 -7.69 0.63
N GLY A 114 9.14 -8.29 1.56
CA GLY A 114 9.60 -7.65 2.78
C GLY A 114 8.64 -7.82 3.97
N PHE A 115 7.70 -8.76 3.86
CA PHE A 115 6.82 -9.14 4.96
C PHE A 115 6.51 -10.64 4.92
N LYS A 116 6.21 -11.23 6.08
CA LYS A 116 5.76 -12.63 6.20
C LYS A 116 4.76 -12.72 7.35
N LEU A 117 3.59 -13.29 7.09
CA LEU A 117 2.61 -13.59 8.12
C LEU A 117 2.81 -15.02 8.62
N SER A 118 2.96 -15.19 9.93
CA SER A 118 3.08 -16.47 10.61
C SER A 118 2.00 -16.58 11.69
N PRO A 119 1.32 -17.73 11.83
CA PRO A 119 0.37 -17.95 12.93
C PRO A 119 1.00 -17.85 14.32
N GLU A 120 2.24 -18.29 14.47
CA GLU A 120 2.95 -18.36 15.76
C GLU A 120 3.68 -17.05 16.10
N LYS A 121 4.38 -16.46 15.12
CA LYS A 121 5.26 -15.30 15.35
C LYS A 121 4.60 -13.95 15.04
N GLY A 122 3.42 -13.96 14.40
CA GLY A 122 2.74 -12.75 13.96
C GLY A 122 3.22 -12.25 12.59
N LEU A 123 3.33 -10.94 12.43
CA LEU A 123 3.67 -10.29 11.16
C LEU A 123 5.13 -9.81 11.18
N TYR A 124 5.99 -10.54 10.48
CA TYR A 124 7.35 -10.07 10.19
C TYR A 124 7.33 -8.94 9.16
N LEU A 125 8.06 -7.87 9.45
CA LEU A 125 8.27 -6.72 8.58
C LEU A 125 9.78 -6.44 8.46
N SER A 126 10.31 -6.45 7.24
CA SER A 126 11.71 -6.09 6.99
C SER A 126 11.98 -4.65 7.42
N GLY A 127 13.00 -4.47 8.24
CA GLY A 127 13.36 -3.20 8.89
C GLY A 127 12.78 -3.00 10.29
N ILE A 128 11.73 -3.74 10.65
CA ILE A 128 11.02 -3.58 11.94
C ILE A 128 11.17 -4.83 12.82
N GLY A 129 10.98 -6.03 12.25
CA GLY A 129 10.96 -7.32 12.94
C GLY A 129 9.56 -7.94 13.04
N ASP A 130 9.40 -8.91 13.93
CA ASP A 130 8.13 -9.61 14.18
C ASP A 130 7.16 -8.80 15.05
N VAL A 131 6.08 -8.31 14.44
CA VAL A 131 5.06 -7.49 15.10
C VAL A 131 3.82 -8.33 15.40
N ARG A 132 3.31 -8.23 16.63
CA ARG A 132 2.08 -8.92 17.02
C ARG A 132 0.89 -8.35 16.23
N ILE A 133 0.07 -9.23 15.68
CA ILE A 133 -1.11 -8.91 14.86
C ILE A 133 -2.30 -9.75 15.33
N PHE A 134 -3.49 -9.14 15.38
CA PHE A 134 -4.72 -9.88 15.66
C PHE A 134 -5.51 -10.13 14.37
N VAL A 135 -5.44 -11.36 13.87
CA VAL A 135 -6.08 -11.80 12.63
C VAL A 135 -7.46 -12.39 12.95
N HIS A 136 -8.48 -11.53 13.05
CA HIS A 136 -9.86 -11.92 13.38
C HIS A 136 -10.62 -12.63 12.25
N ARG A 137 -10.07 -12.63 11.03
CA ARG A 137 -10.65 -13.32 9.87
C ARG A 137 -9.53 -13.84 8.98
N PRO A 138 -9.65 -15.05 8.39
CA PRO A 138 -8.62 -15.60 7.52
C PRO A 138 -8.43 -14.73 6.27
N LEU A 139 -7.18 -14.63 5.81
CA LEU A 139 -6.85 -13.99 4.53
C LEU A 139 -7.27 -14.90 3.39
N LEU A 140 -8.17 -14.42 2.53
CA LEU A 140 -8.62 -15.17 1.35
C LEU A 140 -7.86 -14.72 0.11
N GLY A 141 -7.25 -15.66 -0.61
CA GLY A 141 -6.51 -15.42 -1.85
C GLY A 141 -5.04 -15.06 -1.65
N LYS A 142 -4.35 -14.75 -2.76
CA LYS A 142 -2.92 -14.42 -2.76
C LYS A 142 -2.71 -12.99 -2.31
N VAL A 143 -1.88 -12.77 -1.29
CA VAL A 143 -1.50 -11.42 -0.85
C VAL A 143 -0.67 -10.76 -1.96
N LYS A 144 -1.11 -9.59 -2.41
CA LYS A 144 -0.38 -8.76 -3.36
C LYS A 144 0.44 -7.69 -2.66
N ARG A 145 -0.15 -7.02 -1.68
CA ARG A 145 0.42 -5.81 -1.08
C ARG A 145 0.05 -5.73 0.39
N LEU A 146 0.98 -5.23 1.19
CA LEU A 146 0.76 -4.92 2.59
C LEU A 146 1.01 -3.42 2.82
N THR A 147 0.10 -2.74 3.49
CA THR A 147 0.27 -1.35 3.94
C THR A 147 0.19 -1.30 5.44
N ILE A 148 1.23 -0.75 6.07
CA ILE A 148 1.22 -0.43 7.50
C ILE A 148 0.86 1.03 7.64
N LYS A 149 -0.15 1.33 8.46
CA LYS A 149 -0.68 2.67 8.65
C LYS A 149 -0.84 3.00 10.13
N ARG A 150 -0.39 4.19 10.50
CA ARG A 150 -0.64 4.81 11.80
C ARG A 150 -1.97 5.57 11.74
N GLU A 151 -2.87 5.24 12.65
CA GLU A 151 -4.13 5.93 12.90
C GLU A 151 -4.13 6.47 14.33
N ALA A 152 -5.16 7.21 14.73
CA ALA A 152 -5.20 7.90 16.02
C ALA A 152 -5.14 6.94 17.22
N ASP A 153 -5.69 5.74 17.06
CA ASP A 153 -5.84 4.71 18.08
C ASP A 153 -4.80 3.57 17.97
N GLY A 154 -3.88 3.66 17.02
CA GLY A 154 -2.75 2.75 16.89
C GLY A 154 -2.40 2.36 15.46
N TRP A 155 -1.75 1.20 15.34
CA TRP A 155 -1.18 0.73 14.09
C TRP A 155 -2.05 -0.35 13.42
N TYR A 156 -2.13 -0.28 12.10
CA TYR A 156 -2.95 -1.19 11.30
C TYR A 156 -2.18 -1.76 10.12
N ALA A 157 -2.34 -3.06 9.89
CA ALA A 157 -1.91 -3.76 8.69
C ALA A 157 -3.09 -3.93 7.74
N THR A 158 -2.98 -3.40 6.52
CA THR A 158 -3.95 -3.61 5.45
C THR A 158 -3.34 -4.47 4.36
N PHE A 159 -3.85 -5.69 4.22
CA PHE A 159 -3.50 -6.62 3.16
C PHE A 159 -4.45 -6.45 1.99
N ILE A 160 -3.89 -6.36 0.79
CA ILE A 160 -4.65 -6.45 -0.45
C ILE A 160 -4.42 -7.85 -1.01
N THR A 161 -5.49 -8.61 -1.17
CA THR A 161 -5.45 -9.95 -1.74
C THR A 161 -6.15 -10.00 -3.09
N GLU A 162 -5.72 -10.93 -3.92
CA GLU A 162 -6.35 -11.27 -5.19
C GLU A 162 -6.88 -12.71 -5.14
N ARG A 163 -8.13 -12.89 -5.54
CA ARG A 163 -8.78 -14.20 -5.73
C ARG A 163 -9.63 -14.20 -6.99
N GLU A 164 -9.89 -15.38 -7.53
CA GLU A 164 -10.87 -15.54 -8.60
C GLU A 164 -12.26 -15.10 -8.12
N ALA A 165 -13.04 -14.53 -9.05
CA ALA A 165 -14.42 -14.18 -8.73
C ALA A 165 -15.19 -15.49 -8.52
N PRO A 166 -16.02 -15.61 -7.45
CA PRO A 166 -16.91 -16.75 -7.36
C PRO A 166 -17.76 -16.77 -8.62
N GLN A 167 -17.79 -17.91 -9.32
CA GLN A 167 -18.67 -18.09 -10.46
C GLN A 167 -20.10 -17.79 -9.98
N ARG A 168 -20.77 -16.82 -10.62
CA ARG A 168 -22.18 -16.58 -10.36
C ARG A 168 -22.90 -17.87 -10.74
N LYS A 169 -23.44 -18.59 -9.76
CA LYS A 169 -24.37 -19.69 -10.06
C LYS A 169 -25.46 -19.09 -10.97
N PRO A 170 -25.79 -19.73 -12.10
CA PRO A 170 -26.88 -19.25 -12.94
C PRO A 170 -28.11 -19.10 -12.06
N PHE A 171 -28.84 -18.00 -12.24
CA PHE A 171 -30.12 -17.80 -11.57
C PHE A 171 -30.97 -19.03 -11.88
N LEU A 172 -31.25 -19.87 -10.89
CA LEU A 172 -32.15 -21.01 -11.08
C LEU A 172 -33.51 -20.37 -11.41
N ARG A 173 -33.93 -20.43 -12.68
CA ARG A 173 -35.29 -20.04 -13.04
C ARG A 173 -36.20 -21.04 -12.34
N TYR A 174 -36.89 -20.60 -11.29
CA TYR A 174 -37.97 -21.39 -10.73
C TYR A 174 -39.02 -21.58 -11.84
N PRO A 175 -39.43 -22.83 -12.13
CA PRO A 175 -40.52 -23.06 -13.07
C PRO A 175 -41.74 -22.27 -12.59
N GLN A 176 -42.33 -21.48 -13.48
CA GLN A 176 -43.54 -20.71 -13.14
C GLN A 176 -44.68 -21.71 -12.91
N PRO A 177 -45.38 -21.68 -11.76
CA PRO A 177 -46.60 -22.46 -11.59
C PRO A 177 -47.67 -21.84 -12.49
N GLY A 178 -47.93 -22.44 -13.66
CA GLY A 178 -48.97 -21.93 -14.55
C GLY A 178 -48.85 -22.31 -16.02
N SER A 179 -48.90 -23.60 -16.34
CA SER A 179 -49.54 -24.06 -17.58
C SER A 179 -50.26 -25.38 -17.34
N GLY A 180 -51.13 -25.39 -16.33
CA GLY A 180 -52.22 -26.35 -16.28
C GLY A 180 -53.22 -25.97 -17.36
N ALA A 181 -53.12 -26.61 -18.53
CA ALA A 181 -54.21 -26.62 -19.49
C ALA A 181 -55.35 -27.46 -18.88
N GLN A 182 -56.33 -26.77 -18.30
CA GLN A 182 -57.66 -27.32 -18.08
C GLN A 182 -58.37 -27.34 -19.44
N THR A 183 -58.57 -28.52 -20.01
CA THR A 183 -59.61 -28.75 -21.01
C THR A 183 -60.64 -29.69 -20.41
N TRP A 184 -61.83 -29.16 -20.15
CA TRP A 184 -63.05 -29.94 -19.95
C TRP A 184 -63.56 -30.39 -21.32
N VAL A 185 -63.56 -31.68 -21.60
CA VAL A 185 -64.65 -32.46 -22.22
C VAL A 185 -64.58 -33.87 -21.69
#